data_AF-A0A8D8S280-F1
#
_entry.id   AF-A0A8D8S280-F1
#
_cell.length_a   1.000
_cell.length_b   1.000
_cell.length_c   1.000
_cell.angle_alpha   90.00
_cell.angle_beta   90.00
_cell.angle_gamma   90.00
#
_symmetry.space_group_name_H-M   'P 1'
#
loop_
_entity.id
_entity.type
_entity.pdbx_description
1 polymer ?
#
loop_
_entity_poly.entity_id
_entity_poly.type
_entity_poly.pdbx_seq_one_letter_code
_entity_poly.pdbx_strand_id
1 'polypeptide(L)'
;MPLCESVSLEKLWSGNISRSQSPYCDNMSNGSSANSPTSMSPPLSHSSSNHRIFKRGSSTFILESRSPSPTPPPQPPRLLTFFIGWYPAFLLVFIKNALVNIFYLSWTQLIFIGPAIWISACLWIFIKCFTIPMIITRWIFSILFTPASERLRRKRTVLISGGSTIQALHLARNFYTAGARVIVFELEGKFSLTRFSTAVHKFYTVPEPKGDQGVEYIEAVKRIADQEKVMYYIPVSETSPAYYDALLKPILSNIGCTCFCPNLQEVRLLDDTFEFQNKCKTENIPTPNFYRVQSKEDISELYESGVLRSGRNLMSNVGNVKHRVKLVMPHTRRQLKLPHAINESHPWLIVQHSPGEHYITCTTVKESKVEANVTCRIEHNGVGFVPVESEVINQWLELFFARLTNMRPIYGHLSFRFVITRNGTLLPLSCKVGVSLPYICYTNVHPRIVWKPCRHFSRQKSGPLISESGKPWITDLFGSFFNSPNINSISKLFGQVLDKREVLFVYWDPVPYCAYYHLQLPFSNISRLLKGEQIRNRNSLYHGRLTSSLSSVCNP
;
A
#
# COMPACT_ATOMS: atom_id res chain seq x y z
N MET A 1 -28.81 -56.49 -17.11
CA MET A 1 -29.28 -57.23 -15.92
C MET A 1 -28.38 -56.88 -14.75
N PRO A 2 -28.88 -56.80 -13.50
CA PRO A 2 -30.11 -56.14 -13.02
C PRO A 2 -29.80 -54.71 -12.49
N LEU A 3 -30.74 -53.76 -12.31
CA LEU A 3 -31.64 -53.51 -11.14
C LEU A 3 -30.91 -53.42 -9.77
N CYS A 4 -31.27 -52.56 -8.80
CA CYS A 4 -32.53 -51.85 -8.49
C CYS A 4 -32.28 -50.34 -8.15
N GLU A 5 -33.11 -49.38 -8.62
CA GLU A 5 -34.19 -48.65 -7.89
C GLU A 5 -33.68 -47.53 -6.94
N SER A 6 -34.01 -46.24 -7.15
CA SER A 6 -35.31 -45.51 -7.08
C SER A 6 -35.80 -45.31 -5.62
N VAL A 7 -36.13 -44.10 -5.17
CA VAL A 7 -37.44 -43.39 -5.17
C VAL A 7 -37.19 -42.07 -4.37
N SER A 8 -37.77 -40.87 -4.58
CA SER A 8 -38.62 -40.21 -5.60
C SER A 8 -38.35 -38.68 -5.48
N LEU A 9 -38.50 -37.81 -6.51
CA LEU A 9 -39.76 -37.21 -6.98
C LEU A 9 -40.64 -36.73 -5.79
N GLU A 10 -40.99 -35.45 -5.59
CA GLU A 10 -41.48 -34.38 -6.50
C GLU A 10 -41.28 -32.96 -5.89
N LYS A 11 -41.60 -31.79 -6.49
CA LYS A 11 -42.24 -31.41 -7.76
C LYS A 11 -41.69 -30.04 -8.26
N LEU A 12 -41.47 -29.95 -9.58
CA LEU A 12 -41.92 -28.91 -10.54
C LEU A 12 -42.02 -27.43 -10.09
N TRP A 13 -41.43 -26.45 -10.81
CA TRP A 13 -41.80 -25.92 -12.15
C TRP A 13 -43.08 -25.04 -12.15
N SER A 14 -43.21 -23.97 -12.96
CA SER A 14 -42.24 -23.28 -13.83
C SER A 14 -42.78 -21.94 -14.38
N GLY A 15 -41.90 -20.92 -14.48
CA GLY A 15 -42.03 -19.81 -15.45
C GLY A 15 -43.22 -18.84 -15.31
N ASN A 16 -43.42 -17.87 -16.21
CA ASN A 16 -42.43 -17.13 -17.04
C ASN A 16 -43.05 -15.85 -17.64
N ILE A 17 -42.21 -14.89 -18.04
CA ILE A 17 -42.41 -13.94 -19.16
C ILE A 17 -43.45 -12.77 -19.02
N SER A 18 -42.88 -11.59 -18.75
CA SER A 18 -43.07 -10.30 -19.47
C SER A 18 -44.12 -9.24 -19.05
N ARG A 19 -43.65 -7.97 -19.16
CA ARG A 19 -44.37 -6.70 -19.45
C ARG A 19 -45.43 -6.22 -18.42
N SER A 20 -45.65 -4.92 -18.22
CA SER A 20 -44.89 -3.70 -18.58
C SER A 20 -45.46 -2.47 -17.84
N GLN A 21 -44.73 -1.34 -17.89
CA GLN A 21 -45.19 0.03 -17.62
C GLN A 21 -45.47 0.45 -16.15
N SER A 22 -44.97 1.65 -15.84
CA SER A 22 -45.39 2.59 -14.78
C SER A 22 -46.52 3.51 -15.32
N PRO A 23 -46.98 4.62 -14.67
CA PRO A 23 -46.55 5.27 -13.41
C PRO A 23 -47.74 5.73 -12.50
N TYR A 24 -47.48 6.65 -11.54
CA TYR A 24 -48.44 7.41 -10.70
C TYR A 24 -49.26 6.58 -9.67
N CYS A 25 -49.77 7.13 -8.55
CA CYS A 25 -49.24 8.20 -7.67
C CYS A 25 -49.93 8.14 -6.28
N ASP A 26 -49.41 8.94 -5.35
CA ASP A 26 -50.14 9.67 -4.29
C ASP A 26 -50.96 8.97 -3.18
N ASN A 27 -50.59 9.36 -1.96
CA ASN A 27 -51.46 9.84 -0.87
C ASN A 27 -52.24 8.88 0.08
N MET A 28 -51.75 8.91 1.32
CA MET A 28 -52.48 9.34 2.54
C MET A 28 -53.49 8.42 3.24
N SER A 29 -53.03 8.01 4.44
CA SER A 29 -53.65 8.30 5.74
C SER A 29 -54.64 7.31 6.38
N ASN A 30 -54.61 7.34 7.72
CA ASN A 30 -55.53 6.74 8.70
C ASN A 30 -55.55 5.20 8.76
N GLY A 31 -55.62 4.58 9.94
CA GLY A 31 -55.56 5.11 11.31
C GLY A 31 -56.06 4.09 12.34
N SER A 32 -55.85 4.34 13.64
CA SER A 32 -56.34 3.53 14.81
C SER A 32 -55.83 2.06 14.88
N SER A 33 -55.20 1.55 15.95
CA SER A 33 -55.58 1.46 17.38
C SER A 33 -56.78 0.51 17.62
N ALA A 34 -56.76 -0.46 18.55
CA ALA A 34 -55.76 -0.89 19.53
C ALA A 34 -56.06 -2.34 20.01
N ASN A 35 -55.19 -2.94 20.84
CA ASN A 35 -55.54 -3.51 22.15
C ASN A 35 -54.45 -4.43 22.75
N SER A 36 -53.85 -3.99 23.86
CA SER A 36 -53.34 -4.84 24.95
C SER A 36 -54.51 -5.37 25.80
N PRO A 37 -54.39 -6.40 26.66
CA PRO A 37 -53.77 -6.27 28.01
C PRO A 37 -53.02 -7.57 28.44
N THR A 38 -52.64 -7.92 29.69
CA THR A 38 -52.96 -7.46 31.08
C THR A 38 -51.91 -7.96 32.11
N SER A 39 -52.01 -7.48 33.37
CA SER A 39 -51.84 -8.25 34.64
C SER A 39 -50.43 -8.45 35.25
N MET A 40 -50.19 -8.38 36.58
CA MET A 40 -50.89 -7.73 37.73
C MET A 40 -49.90 -7.58 38.94
N SER A 41 -50.28 -6.82 39.98
CA SER A 41 -49.55 -6.53 41.26
C SER A 41 -50.27 -7.15 42.48
N PRO A 42 -50.09 -6.73 43.78
CA PRO A 42 -49.00 -6.04 44.51
C PRO A 42 -48.46 -6.93 45.69
N PRO A 43 -48.69 -6.74 47.03
CA PRO A 43 -48.45 -5.62 47.99
C PRO A 43 -47.67 -6.00 49.31
N LEU A 44 -47.57 -5.05 50.29
CA LEU A 44 -47.28 -5.19 51.75
C LEU A 44 -45.83 -5.58 52.21
N SER A 45 -45.30 -5.18 53.39
CA SER A 45 -45.60 -4.08 54.36
C SER A 45 -44.47 -3.91 55.44
N HIS A 46 -44.60 -2.90 56.33
CA HIS A 46 -43.78 -2.56 57.54
C HIS A 46 -42.35 -1.99 57.33
N SER A 47 -41.76 -1.15 58.20
CA SER A 47 -42.17 -0.16 59.25
C SER A 47 -40.88 0.62 59.68
N SER A 48 -40.68 1.46 60.72
CA SER A 48 -41.39 2.21 61.81
C SER A 48 -40.31 3.08 62.52
N SER A 49 -40.50 4.23 63.19
CA SER A 49 -41.57 5.25 63.33
C SER A 49 -41.04 6.42 64.22
N ASN A 50 -41.90 7.19 64.93
CA ASN A 50 -41.63 8.09 66.09
C ASN A 50 -41.10 9.52 65.80
N HIS A 51 -41.48 10.59 66.53
CA HIS A 51 -42.70 11.00 67.27
C HIS A 51 -42.64 12.57 67.34
N ARG A 52 -43.63 13.42 66.99
CA ARG A 52 -45.07 13.64 67.30
C ARG A 52 -45.38 14.49 68.58
N ILE A 53 -46.06 15.64 68.34
CA ILE A 53 -47.01 16.39 69.21
C ILE A 53 -46.45 17.40 70.25
N PHE A 54 -46.77 18.71 70.10
CA PHE A 54 -47.72 19.44 70.99
C PHE A 54 -48.19 20.80 70.39
N LYS A 55 -49.02 21.56 71.13
CA LYS A 55 -49.83 22.73 70.67
C LYS A 55 -49.62 23.98 71.52
N ARG A 56 -49.95 25.14 70.91
CA ARG A 56 -50.32 26.46 71.51
C ARG A 56 -49.20 27.27 72.21
N GLY A 57 -49.17 28.55 71.87
CA GLY A 57 -48.45 29.65 72.53
C GLY A 57 -48.64 30.91 71.70
N SER A 58 -49.03 32.04 72.31
CA SER A 58 -49.50 33.23 71.60
C SER A 58 -48.83 34.52 72.10
N SER A 59 -48.45 35.40 71.18
CA SER A 59 -48.31 36.84 71.44
C SER A 59 -48.28 37.62 70.13
N THR A 60 -48.81 38.84 70.18
CA THR A 60 -48.90 39.83 69.10
C THR A 60 -47.94 40.99 69.33
N PHE A 61 -47.39 41.59 68.27
CA PHE A 61 -47.03 43.01 68.25
C PHE A 61 -47.33 43.61 66.86
N ILE A 62 -47.49 44.94 66.82
CA ILE A 62 -48.08 45.72 65.72
C ILE A 62 -47.13 46.91 65.40
N LEU A 63 -47.45 47.68 64.36
CA LEU A 63 -46.83 48.94 63.86
C LEU A 63 -45.67 48.74 62.85
N GLU A 64 -45.52 49.58 61.80
CA GLU A 64 -46.33 50.73 61.37
C GLU A 64 -46.39 50.88 59.83
N SER A 65 -47.35 51.65 59.33
CA SER A 65 -47.54 51.97 57.91
C SER A 65 -46.84 53.28 57.50
N ARG A 66 -46.32 53.32 56.26
CA ARG A 66 -45.97 54.57 55.56
C ARG A 66 -46.36 54.47 54.08
N SER A 67 -47.11 55.46 53.61
CA SER A 67 -47.57 55.62 52.22
C SER A 67 -46.83 56.75 51.50
N PRO A 68 -46.54 56.61 50.19
CA PRO A 68 -46.19 57.73 49.31
C PRO A 68 -47.39 58.32 48.56
N SER A 69 -47.19 59.51 47.98
CA SER A 69 -48.20 60.38 47.34
C SER A 69 -48.47 60.08 45.84
N PRO A 70 -49.59 60.59 45.27
CA PRO A 70 -50.00 60.31 43.88
C PRO A 70 -49.22 61.09 42.80
N THR A 71 -49.24 60.56 41.57
CA THR A 71 -48.55 61.10 40.38
C THR A 71 -49.46 61.90 39.43
N PRO A 72 -48.93 62.92 38.71
CA PRO A 72 -49.68 63.74 37.75
C PRO A 72 -49.89 63.05 36.36
N PRO A 73 -50.81 63.58 35.51
CA PRO A 73 -51.16 63.00 34.21
C PRO A 73 -50.11 63.26 33.09
N PRO A 74 -50.15 62.48 31.99
CA PRO A 74 -49.10 62.47 30.95
C PRO A 74 -49.19 63.61 29.92
N GLN A 75 -48.05 63.95 29.33
CA GLN A 75 -47.91 64.84 28.17
C GLN A 75 -47.65 64.03 26.87
N PRO A 76 -47.97 64.58 25.67
CA PRO A 76 -47.87 63.84 24.41
C PRO A 76 -46.42 63.54 23.97
N PRO A 77 -46.20 62.45 23.21
CA PRO A 77 -44.87 61.95 22.89
C PRO A 77 -44.13 62.83 21.86
N ARG A 78 -42.89 63.24 22.20
CA ARG A 78 -41.97 63.90 21.26
C ARG A 78 -41.37 62.89 20.28
N LEU A 79 -41.92 62.85 19.06
CA LEU A 79 -41.46 61.98 17.97
C LEU A 79 -39.94 62.06 17.69
N LEU A 80 -39.34 63.26 17.83
CA LEU A 80 -37.92 63.49 17.56
C LEU A 80 -36.98 62.62 18.42
N THR A 81 -37.32 62.44 19.70
CA THR A 81 -36.57 61.59 20.64
C THR A 81 -36.62 60.11 20.26
N PHE A 82 -37.66 59.66 19.56
CA PHE A 82 -37.80 58.28 19.12
C PHE A 82 -36.79 57.97 18.00
N PHE A 83 -36.72 58.81 16.96
CA PHE A 83 -35.81 58.59 15.84
C PHE A 83 -34.32 58.74 16.20
N ILE A 84 -33.96 59.72 17.03
CA ILE A 84 -32.56 59.95 17.43
C ILE A 84 -32.04 58.86 18.37
N GLY A 85 -32.87 58.34 19.28
CA GLY A 85 -32.47 57.26 20.20
C GLY A 85 -32.45 55.87 19.56
N TRP A 86 -33.31 55.60 18.59
CA TRP A 86 -33.52 54.25 18.05
C TRP A 86 -32.36 53.73 17.20
N TYR A 87 -31.72 54.59 16.39
CA TYR A 87 -30.61 54.17 15.52
C TYR A 87 -29.36 53.68 16.29
N PRO A 88 -28.82 54.42 17.29
CA PRO A 88 -27.70 53.92 18.09
C PRO A 88 -28.08 52.73 18.98
N ALA A 89 -29.32 52.67 19.49
CA ALA A 89 -29.81 51.51 20.23
C ALA A 89 -29.88 50.25 19.36
N PHE A 90 -30.41 50.38 18.14
CA PHE A 90 -30.44 49.29 17.14
C PHE A 90 -29.01 48.85 16.77
N LEU A 91 -28.09 49.78 16.54
CA LEU A 91 -26.69 49.47 16.24
C LEU A 91 -26.03 48.69 17.39
N LEU A 92 -26.23 49.10 18.65
CA LEU A 92 -25.70 48.40 19.82
C LEU A 92 -26.31 47.01 20.01
N VAL A 93 -27.61 46.84 19.76
CA VAL A 93 -28.27 45.52 19.79
C VAL A 93 -27.77 44.63 18.64
N PHE A 94 -27.58 45.18 17.44
CA PHE A 94 -27.02 44.47 16.30
C PHE A 94 -25.58 44.02 16.56
N ILE A 95 -24.71 44.91 17.05
CA ILE A 95 -23.32 44.58 17.44
C ILE A 95 -23.30 43.53 18.55
N LYS A 96 -24.14 43.67 19.58
CA LYS A 96 -24.28 42.67 20.65
C LYS A 96 -24.68 41.30 20.09
N ASN A 97 -25.69 41.24 19.23
CA ASN A 97 -26.17 39.98 18.66
C ASN A 97 -25.16 39.38 17.66
N ALA A 98 -24.45 40.21 16.90
CA ALA A 98 -23.35 39.78 16.05
C ALA A 98 -22.18 39.19 16.87
N LEU A 99 -21.77 39.85 17.96
CA LEU A 99 -20.75 39.34 18.87
C LEU A 99 -21.18 38.04 19.55
N VAL A 100 -22.43 37.93 20.02
CA VAL A 100 -22.98 36.70 20.60
C VAL A 100 -23.00 35.56 19.56
N ASN A 101 -23.41 35.83 18.32
CA ASN A 101 -23.41 34.83 17.25
C ASN A 101 -21.99 34.41 16.83
N ILE A 102 -21.04 35.35 16.73
CA ILE A 102 -19.62 35.05 16.44
C ILE A 102 -19.01 34.24 17.59
N PHE A 103 -19.32 34.58 18.85
CA PHE A 103 -18.86 33.82 20.01
C PHE A 103 -19.48 32.42 20.02
N TYR A 104 -20.78 32.28 19.75
CA TYR A 104 -21.47 30.98 19.66
C TYR A 104 -20.92 30.10 18.51
N LEU A 105 -20.67 30.67 17.33
CA LEU A 105 -20.02 29.98 16.21
C LEU A 105 -18.59 29.55 16.57
N SER A 106 -17.82 30.40 17.23
CA SER A 106 -16.45 30.08 17.68
C SER A 106 -16.45 29.00 18.77
N TRP A 107 -17.39 29.08 19.71
CA TRP A 107 -17.52 28.17 20.85
C TRP A 107 -18.03 26.79 20.43
N THR A 108 -18.96 26.71 19.46
CA THR A 108 -19.39 25.43 18.90
C THR A 108 -18.27 24.73 18.13
N GLN A 109 -17.46 25.46 17.35
CA GLN A 109 -16.24 24.89 16.75
C GLN A 109 -15.27 24.37 17.83
N LEU A 110 -15.07 25.13 18.92
CA LEU A 110 -14.24 24.69 20.06
C LEU A 110 -14.78 23.43 20.75
N ILE A 111 -16.10 23.30 20.90
CA ILE A 111 -16.75 22.09 21.46
C ILE A 111 -16.52 20.85 20.58
N PHE A 112 -16.48 20.98 19.25
CA PHE A 112 -16.18 19.84 18.36
C PHE A 112 -14.67 19.55 18.27
N ILE A 113 -13.83 20.57 18.30
CA ILE A 113 -12.37 20.44 18.20
C ILE A 113 -11.75 19.90 19.50
N GLY A 114 -12.27 20.31 20.67
CA GLY A 114 -11.74 19.92 21.98
C GLY A 114 -11.61 18.41 22.18
N PRO A 115 -12.69 17.61 22.01
CA PRO A 115 -12.62 16.15 22.10
C PRO A 115 -11.67 15.52 21.09
N ALA A 116 -11.58 16.05 19.87
CA ALA A 116 -10.66 15.54 18.85
C ALA A 116 -9.19 15.79 19.23
N ILE A 117 -8.86 16.97 19.78
CA ILE A 117 -7.53 17.26 20.34
C ILE A 117 -7.25 16.34 21.54
N TRP A 118 -8.22 16.14 22.43
CA TRP A 118 -8.04 15.31 23.63
C TRP A 118 -7.80 13.84 23.28
N ILE A 119 -8.58 13.27 22.37
CA ILE A 119 -8.38 11.91 21.83
C ILE A 119 -7.02 11.79 21.14
N SER A 120 -6.61 12.79 20.35
CA SER A 120 -5.29 12.83 19.70
C SER A 120 -4.14 12.87 20.72
N ALA A 121 -4.28 13.68 21.78
CA ALA A 121 -3.31 13.76 22.87
C ALA A 121 -3.22 12.44 23.66
N CYS A 122 -4.35 11.84 24.03
CA CYS A 122 -4.39 10.53 24.68
C CYS A 122 -3.76 9.44 23.82
N LEU A 123 -4.04 9.41 22.51
CA LEU A 123 -3.43 8.46 21.57
C LEU A 123 -1.91 8.69 21.46
N TRP A 124 -1.46 9.94 21.41
CA TRP A 124 -0.03 10.28 21.39
C TRP A 124 0.67 9.85 22.68
N ILE A 125 0.10 10.14 23.85
CA ILE A 125 0.61 9.72 25.16
C ILE A 125 0.69 8.19 25.22
N PHE A 126 -0.38 7.48 24.83
CA PHE A 126 -0.40 6.02 24.76
C PHE A 126 0.74 5.46 23.89
N ILE A 127 0.92 6.00 22.67
CA ILE A 127 2.01 5.61 21.77
C ILE A 127 3.39 5.91 22.41
N LYS A 128 3.54 7.00 23.17
CA LYS A 128 4.78 7.31 23.89
C LYS A 128 5.04 6.34 25.06
N CYS A 129 4.02 6.00 25.83
CA CYS A 129 4.12 5.02 26.92
C CYS A 129 4.57 3.62 26.44
N PHE A 130 4.24 3.22 25.22
CA PHE A 130 4.78 1.97 24.63
C PHE A 130 6.14 2.15 23.93
N THR A 131 6.35 3.25 23.21
CA THR A 131 7.59 3.43 22.43
C THR A 131 8.81 3.80 23.28
N ILE A 132 8.66 4.55 24.37
CA ILE A 132 9.78 4.96 25.22
C ILE A 132 10.44 3.75 25.93
N PRO A 133 9.70 2.85 26.62
CA PRO A 133 10.27 1.63 27.19
C PRO A 133 10.94 0.73 26.14
N MET A 134 10.36 0.59 24.95
CA MET A 134 10.96 -0.20 23.85
C MET A 134 12.27 0.40 23.31
N ILE A 135 12.44 1.72 23.38
CA ILE A 135 13.71 2.39 23.05
C ILE A 135 14.73 2.19 24.17
N ILE A 136 14.31 2.31 25.44
CA ILE A 136 15.16 2.12 26.62
C ILE A 136 15.67 0.68 26.71
N THR A 137 14.80 -0.33 26.56
CA THR A 137 15.22 -1.74 26.55
C THR A 137 16.16 -2.04 25.39
N ARG A 138 15.85 -1.57 24.16
CA ARG A 138 16.78 -1.66 23.01
C ARG A 138 18.14 -1.04 23.30
N TRP A 139 18.19 0.10 23.99
CA TRP A 139 19.43 0.78 24.37
C TRP A 139 20.22 -0.05 25.39
N ILE A 140 19.56 -0.57 26.43
CA ILE A 140 20.13 -1.49 27.44
C ILE A 140 20.65 -2.78 26.79
N PHE A 141 19.88 -3.44 25.93
CA PHE A 141 20.31 -4.62 25.17
C PHE A 141 21.51 -4.33 24.28
N SER A 142 21.58 -3.15 23.64
CA SER A 142 22.77 -2.75 22.88
C SER A 142 23.99 -2.49 23.80
N ILE A 143 23.77 -2.00 25.02
CA ILE A 143 24.81 -1.77 26.02
C ILE A 143 25.33 -3.07 26.66
N LEU A 144 24.50 -4.11 26.76
CA LEU A 144 24.88 -5.43 27.25
C LEU A 144 25.54 -6.31 26.17
N PHE A 145 24.94 -6.39 24.97
CA PHE A 145 25.29 -7.42 23.98
C PHE A 145 26.09 -6.93 22.76
N THR A 146 26.10 -5.63 22.45
CA THR A 146 26.96 -5.08 21.38
C THR A 146 28.29 -4.63 21.97
N PRO A 147 29.48 -5.12 21.54
CA PRO A 147 30.75 -4.66 22.11
C PRO A 147 30.98 -3.16 21.83
N ALA A 148 31.64 -2.46 22.76
CA ALA A 148 31.87 -1.01 22.65
C ALA A 148 32.59 -0.59 21.36
N SER A 149 33.48 -1.45 20.86
CA SER A 149 34.17 -1.30 19.57
C SER A 149 33.23 -1.31 18.36
N GLU A 150 32.13 -2.09 18.37
CA GLU A 150 31.10 -2.02 17.32
C GLU A 150 30.19 -0.78 17.46
N ARG A 151 29.97 -0.29 18.69
CA ARG A 151 29.17 0.92 18.94
C ARG A 151 29.88 2.19 18.46
N LEU A 152 31.18 2.31 18.75
CA LEU A 152 32.00 3.47 18.37
C LEU A 152 32.45 3.44 16.90
N ARG A 153 32.28 2.29 16.20
CA ARG A 153 32.66 2.11 14.80
C ARG A 153 31.89 3.05 13.87
N ARG A 154 32.59 3.83 13.04
CA ARG A 154 32.01 4.51 11.87
C ARG A 154 31.42 3.48 10.90
N LYS A 155 30.11 3.27 10.96
CA LYS A 155 29.35 2.42 10.02
C LYS A 155 29.22 3.12 8.67
N ARG A 156 29.28 2.36 7.57
CA ARG A 156 28.97 2.89 6.22
C ARG A 156 27.48 3.18 6.11
N THR A 157 27.12 4.38 5.65
CA THR A 157 25.72 4.75 5.39
C THR A 157 25.25 4.22 4.03
N VAL A 158 24.08 3.57 4.04
CA VAL A 158 23.34 3.08 2.87
C VAL A 158 22.04 3.88 2.73
N LEU A 159 21.68 4.29 1.52
CA LEU A 159 20.40 4.92 1.21
C LEU A 159 19.55 4.00 0.32
N ILE A 160 18.31 3.76 0.73
CA ILE A 160 17.36 2.89 0.04
C ILE A 160 16.10 3.70 -0.32
N SER A 161 15.58 3.55 -1.54
CA SER A 161 14.27 4.11 -1.95
C SER A 161 13.12 3.11 -1.78
N GLY A 162 11.88 3.55 -1.94
CA GLY A 162 10.71 2.66 -1.91
C GLY A 162 10.34 2.14 -0.51
N GLY A 163 10.58 2.96 0.53
CA GLY A 163 10.38 2.61 1.94
C GLY A 163 8.97 2.22 2.40
N SER A 164 7.96 2.19 1.52
CA SER A 164 6.63 1.62 1.74
C SER A 164 6.51 0.12 1.36
N THR A 165 7.53 -0.44 0.72
CA THR A 165 7.53 -1.80 0.15
C THR A 165 8.15 -2.84 1.07
N ILE A 166 7.76 -4.11 0.88
CA ILE A 166 8.35 -5.25 1.58
C ILE A 166 9.79 -5.48 1.10
N GLN A 167 10.07 -5.23 -0.19
CA GLN A 167 11.43 -5.35 -0.74
C GLN A 167 12.41 -4.37 -0.07
N ALA A 168 12.02 -3.11 0.12
CA ALA A 168 12.85 -2.14 0.85
C ALA A 168 13.11 -2.55 2.30
N LEU A 169 12.12 -3.16 2.97
CA LEU A 169 12.27 -3.68 4.33
C LEU A 169 13.26 -4.85 4.39
N HIS A 170 13.15 -5.83 3.49
CA HIS A 170 14.08 -6.97 3.42
C HIS A 170 15.50 -6.52 3.09
N LEU A 171 15.64 -5.59 2.14
CA LEU A 171 16.90 -4.96 1.76
C LEU A 171 17.54 -4.22 2.96
N ALA A 172 16.74 -3.42 3.69
CA ALA A 172 17.18 -2.71 4.89
C ALA A 172 17.63 -3.67 6.00
N ARG A 173 16.90 -4.77 6.23
CA ARG A 173 17.28 -5.81 7.19
C ARG A 173 18.60 -6.46 6.82
N ASN A 174 18.79 -6.88 5.57
CA ASN A 174 20.04 -7.48 5.09
C ASN A 174 21.25 -6.55 5.25
N PHE A 175 21.11 -5.24 5.01
CA PHE A 175 22.20 -4.28 5.25
C PHE A 175 22.44 -3.99 6.75
N TYR A 176 21.40 -4.04 7.59
CA TYR A 176 21.52 -3.89 9.03
C TYR A 176 22.22 -5.09 9.69
N THR A 177 21.89 -6.32 9.32
CA THR A 177 22.56 -7.54 9.82
C THR A 177 24.03 -7.61 9.38
N ALA A 178 24.36 -7.05 8.22
CA ALA A 178 25.73 -6.78 7.77
C ALA A 178 26.46 -5.65 8.55
N GLY A 179 25.81 -5.02 9.55
CA GLY A 179 26.41 -4.03 10.44
C GLY A 179 26.52 -2.61 9.85
N ALA A 180 25.74 -2.31 8.82
CA ALA A 180 25.70 -0.98 8.18
C ALA A 180 24.75 0.00 8.88
N ARG A 181 24.81 1.27 8.46
CA ARG A 181 23.87 2.31 8.86
C ARG A 181 22.86 2.52 7.73
N VAL A 182 21.62 2.11 7.95
CA VAL A 182 20.58 2.13 6.89
C VAL A 182 19.70 3.35 7.03
N ILE A 183 19.61 4.15 5.97
CA ILE A 183 18.72 5.29 5.80
C ILE A 183 17.75 4.92 4.68
N VAL A 184 16.46 5.20 4.86
CA VAL A 184 15.43 4.88 3.87
C VAL A 184 14.62 6.13 3.56
N PHE A 185 14.20 6.29 2.30
CA PHE A 185 13.22 7.29 1.92
C PHE A 185 12.06 6.69 1.11
N GLU A 186 10.97 7.44 1.07
CA GLU A 186 9.80 7.16 0.24
C GLU A 186 9.18 8.47 -0.26
N LEU A 187 8.42 8.40 -1.34
CA LEU A 187 7.61 9.52 -1.81
C LEU A 187 6.58 9.96 -0.76
N GLU A 188 6.27 11.25 -0.74
CA GLU A 188 5.20 11.83 0.08
C GLU A 188 3.83 11.19 -0.21
N GLY A 189 2.97 11.17 0.80
CA GLY A 189 1.65 10.53 0.73
C GLY A 189 1.64 8.99 0.71
N LYS A 190 2.79 8.30 0.60
CA LYS A 190 2.85 6.83 0.73
C LYS A 190 3.07 6.40 2.19
N PHE A 191 2.64 5.17 2.54
CA PHE A 191 2.76 4.65 3.90
C PHE A 191 4.21 4.23 4.25
N SER A 192 4.78 4.78 5.32
CA SER A 192 6.19 4.57 5.71
C SER A 192 6.48 3.21 6.38
N LEU A 193 6.26 2.08 5.71
CA LEU A 193 6.44 0.73 6.29
C LEU A 193 7.81 0.53 6.99
N THR A 194 8.88 0.89 6.30
CA THR A 194 10.26 0.72 6.81
C THR A 194 10.59 1.64 7.98
N ARG A 195 9.82 2.72 8.23
CA ARG A 195 9.99 3.61 9.40
C ARG A 195 9.74 2.89 10.73
N PHE A 196 8.97 1.81 10.71
CA PHE A 196 8.71 0.97 11.88
C PHE A 196 9.81 -0.06 12.16
N SER A 197 10.81 -0.18 11.27
CA SER A 197 11.84 -1.22 11.37
C SER A 197 13.00 -0.82 12.28
N THR A 198 13.39 -1.72 13.18
CA THR A 198 14.58 -1.58 14.03
C THR A 198 15.88 -1.50 13.22
N ALA A 199 15.88 -1.96 11.96
CA ALA A 199 17.00 -1.89 11.03
C ALA A 199 17.28 -0.45 10.52
N VAL A 200 16.23 0.35 10.38
CA VAL A 200 16.30 1.69 9.80
C VAL A 200 16.72 2.70 10.85
N HIS A 201 17.84 3.39 10.61
CA HIS A 201 18.40 4.37 11.53
C HIS A 201 17.71 5.74 11.41
N LYS A 202 17.22 6.08 10.21
CA LYS A 202 16.44 7.31 9.94
C LYS A 202 15.60 7.10 8.68
N PHE A 203 14.39 7.66 8.69
CA PHE A 203 13.45 7.62 7.57
C PHE A 203 13.15 9.04 7.09
N TYR A 204 13.10 9.22 5.77
CA TYR A 204 12.79 10.49 5.11
C TYR A 204 11.59 10.39 4.17
N THR A 205 10.86 11.49 4.02
CA THR A 205 9.92 11.71 2.91
C THR A 205 10.55 12.63 1.88
N VAL A 206 10.24 12.42 0.60
CA VAL A 206 10.64 13.30 -0.51
C VAL A 206 9.45 13.58 -1.41
N PRO A 207 9.39 14.75 -2.09
CA PRO A 207 8.29 15.07 -3.00
C PRO A 207 8.19 14.07 -4.14
N GLU A 208 6.97 13.81 -4.63
CA GLU A 208 6.74 12.99 -5.81
C GLU A 208 7.34 13.70 -7.05
N PRO A 209 8.16 13.02 -7.89
CA PRO A 209 8.86 13.67 -9.00
C PRO A 209 7.88 14.15 -10.09
N LYS A 210 7.74 15.48 -10.19
CA LYS A 210 6.92 16.18 -11.19
C LYS A 210 7.75 16.65 -12.39
N GLY A 211 7.11 16.75 -13.55
CA GLY A 211 7.72 17.23 -14.79
C GLY A 211 8.81 16.29 -15.33
N ASP A 212 9.48 16.70 -16.41
CA ASP A 212 10.36 15.79 -17.16
C ASP A 212 11.66 15.38 -16.43
N GLN A 213 12.11 16.19 -15.48
CA GLN A 213 13.37 16.01 -14.76
C GLN A 213 13.20 15.67 -13.27
N GLY A 214 12.07 16.01 -12.64
CA GLY A 214 11.86 15.72 -11.21
C GLY A 214 12.80 16.50 -10.27
N VAL A 215 13.08 17.78 -10.55
CA VAL A 215 14.11 18.58 -9.86
C VAL A 215 13.95 18.58 -8.33
N GLU A 216 12.73 18.82 -7.81
CA GLU A 216 12.43 18.80 -6.37
C GLU A 216 12.84 17.48 -5.69
N TYR A 217 12.56 16.35 -6.35
CA TYR A 217 12.90 15.00 -5.90
C TYR A 217 14.42 14.78 -5.94
N ILE A 218 15.08 15.18 -7.02
CA ILE A 218 16.53 15.08 -7.19
C ILE A 218 17.27 15.86 -6.10
N GLU A 219 16.86 17.12 -5.85
CA GLU A 219 17.45 17.94 -4.80
C GLU A 219 17.19 17.39 -3.40
N ALA A 220 15.99 16.87 -3.13
CA ALA A 220 15.67 16.27 -1.84
C ALA A 220 16.55 15.05 -1.55
N VAL A 221 16.71 14.14 -2.52
CA VAL A 221 17.57 12.95 -2.35
C VAL A 221 19.06 13.34 -2.30
N LYS A 222 19.52 14.31 -3.11
CA LYS A 222 20.88 14.87 -3.02
C LYS A 222 21.17 15.44 -1.62
N ARG A 223 20.24 16.20 -1.06
CA ARG A 223 20.35 16.81 0.28
C ARG A 223 20.43 15.73 1.38
N ILE A 224 19.61 14.69 1.30
CA ILE A 224 19.66 13.54 2.23
C ILE A 224 21.01 12.82 2.10
N ALA A 225 21.49 12.58 0.87
CA ALA A 225 22.73 11.87 0.63
C ALA A 225 23.95 12.58 1.22
N ASP A 226 24.02 13.91 1.08
CA ASP A 226 25.09 14.72 1.66
C ASP A 226 24.97 14.86 3.19
N GLN A 227 23.78 15.15 3.72
CA GLN A 227 23.55 15.28 5.16
C GLN A 227 23.89 13.99 5.93
N GLU A 228 23.54 12.83 5.37
CA GLU A 228 23.73 11.53 6.01
C GLU A 228 25.06 10.84 5.63
N LYS A 229 25.88 11.52 4.81
CA LYS A 229 27.15 11.04 4.21
C LYS A 229 27.02 9.62 3.67
N VAL A 230 26.09 9.47 2.74
CA VAL A 230 25.72 8.20 2.10
C VAL A 230 26.85 7.70 1.21
N MET A 231 27.37 6.50 1.51
CA MET A 231 28.41 5.87 0.70
C MET A 231 27.83 5.01 -0.44
N TYR A 232 26.63 4.45 -0.25
CA TYR A 232 25.97 3.62 -1.25
C TYR A 232 24.49 3.95 -1.36
N TYR A 233 23.99 4.06 -2.59
CA TYR A 233 22.57 4.24 -2.91
C TYR A 233 22.05 3.05 -3.71
N ILE A 234 20.92 2.48 -3.29
CA ILE A 234 20.33 1.26 -3.85
C ILE A 234 18.82 1.50 -4.01
N PRO A 235 18.33 1.81 -5.22
CA PRO A 235 16.92 2.04 -5.43
C PRO A 235 16.12 0.73 -5.51
N VAL A 236 14.88 0.77 -5.02
CA VAL A 236 13.91 -0.33 -5.16
C VAL A 236 13.03 -0.15 -6.41
N SER A 237 12.81 1.10 -6.84
CA SER A 237 12.14 1.49 -8.10
C SER A 237 10.74 0.87 -8.37
N GLU A 238 10.02 0.46 -7.32
CA GLU A 238 8.65 -0.07 -7.42
C GLU A 238 7.58 1.01 -7.12
N THR A 239 7.92 2.06 -6.37
CA THR A 239 7.04 3.21 -6.06
C THR A 239 7.38 4.45 -6.88
N SER A 240 8.66 4.66 -7.19
CA SER A 240 9.18 5.65 -8.14
C SER A 240 9.69 4.95 -9.40
N PRO A 241 9.49 5.51 -10.62
CA PRO A 241 10.11 4.98 -11.83
C PRO A 241 11.65 5.04 -11.77
N ALA A 242 12.32 3.94 -12.15
CA ALA A 242 13.78 3.83 -12.21
C ALA A 242 14.47 4.92 -13.06
N TYR A 243 13.72 5.56 -13.97
CA TYR A 243 14.15 6.74 -14.71
C TYR A 243 14.73 7.85 -13.81
N TYR A 244 14.08 8.18 -12.69
CA TYR A 244 14.55 9.23 -11.79
C TYR A 244 15.74 8.78 -10.94
N ASP A 245 15.78 7.49 -10.56
CA ASP A 245 16.90 6.88 -9.85
C ASP A 245 18.17 6.83 -10.74
N ALA A 246 18.02 6.76 -12.07
CA ALA A 246 19.10 6.86 -13.05
C ALA A 246 19.54 8.32 -13.36
N LEU A 247 18.65 9.31 -13.19
CA LEU A 247 19.03 10.73 -13.20
C LEU A 247 19.82 11.11 -11.92
N LEU A 248 19.48 10.50 -10.79
CA LEU A 248 20.21 10.67 -9.53
C LEU A 248 21.64 10.12 -9.59
N LYS A 249 21.86 9.01 -10.30
CA LYS A 249 23.15 8.30 -10.37
C LYS A 249 24.38 9.22 -10.57
N PRO A 250 24.49 10.05 -11.63
CA PRO A 250 25.64 10.93 -11.81
C PRO A 250 25.79 11.99 -10.70
N ILE A 251 24.67 12.56 -10.23
CA ILE A 251 24.65 13.63 -9.22
C ILE A 251 25.15 13.11 -7.87
N LEU A 252 24.74 11.90 -7.48
CA LEU A 252 25.20 11.21 -6.28
C LEU A 252 26.65 10.71 -6.41
N SER A 253 27.04 10.23 -7.60
CA SER A 253 28.43 9.81 -7.88
C SER A 253 29.42 10.96 -7.68
N ASN A 254 29.07 12.18 -8.09
CA ASN A 254 29.88 13.38 -7.90
C ASN A 254 30.07 13.78 -6.41
N ILE A 255 29.25 13.24 -5.51
CA ILE A 255 29.34 13.44 -4.05
C ILE A 255 30.08 12.24 -3.38
N GLY A 256 30.59 11.30 -4.16
CA GLY A 256 31.28 10.09 -3.69
C GLY A 256 30.35 8.94 -3.30
N CYS A 257 29.05 9.04 -3.60
CA CYS A 257 28.08 7.96 -3.34
C CYS A 257 28.08 6.95 -4.50
N THR A 258 28.34 5.68 -4.21
CA THR A 258 28.29 4.59 -5.20
C THR A 258 26.85 4.13 -5.42
N CYS A 259 26.29 4.40 -6.59
CA CYS A 259 24.90 4.05 -6.91
C CYS A 259 24.80 2.69 -7.62
N PHE A 260 24.07 1.75 -7.01
CA PHE A 260 23.84 0.41 -7.55
C PHE A 260 22.58 0.37 -8.43
N CYS A 261 22.63 1.10 -9.54
CA CYS A 261 21.57 1.18 -10.55
C CYS A 261 22.16 1.39 -11.96
N PRO A 262 21.40 1.09 -13.04
CA PRO A 262 21.85 1.34 -14.42
C PRO A 262 21.90 2.85 -14.71
N ASN A 263 22.51 3.26 -15.82
CA ASN A 263 22.45 4.66 -16.26
C ASN A 263 21.19 4.87 -17.12
N LEU A 264 20.90 6.12 -17.50
CA LEU A 264 19.66 6.47 -18.19
C LEU A 264 19.46 5.73 -19.53
N GLN A 265 20.55 5.39 -20.24
CA GLN A 265 20.49 4.66 -21.50
C GLN A 265 20.09 3.19 -21.28
N GLU A 266 20.70 2.51 -20.31
CA GLU A 266 20.39 1.10 -20.03
C GLU A 266 19.03 0.95 -19.33
N VAL A 267 18.58 1.94 -18.52
CA VAL A 267 17.19 1.98 -18.03
C VAL A 267 16.21 2.11 -19.19
N ARG A 268 16.45 2.99 -20.18
CA ARG A 268 15.55 3.10 -21.35
C ARG A 268 15.48 1.78 -22.14
N LEU A 269 16.62 1.10 -22.36
CA LEU A 269 16.67 -0.18 -23.08
C LEU A 269 15.96 -1.32 -22.33
N LEU A 270 16.12 -1.40 -21.01
CA LEU A 270 15.65 -2.54 -20.20
C LEU A 270 14.25 -2.35 -19.60
N ASP A 271 13.82 -1.12 -19.35
CA ASP A 271 12.58 -0.80 -18.62
C ASP A 271 11.42 -0.39 -19.56
N ASP A 272 11.73 -0.04 -20.81
CA ASP A 272 10.75 -0.01 -21.91
C ASP A 272 10.55 -1.43 -22.47
N THR A 273 9.29 -1.80 -22.75
CA THR A 273 9.00 -3.13 -23.30
C THR A 273 9.31 -3.22 -24.80
N PHE A 274 9.26 -2.12 -25.56
CA PHE A 274 9.58 -2.14 -26.98
C PHE A 274 11.09 -2.24 -27.21
N GLU A 275 11.88 -1.37 -26.59
CA GLU A 275 13.35 -1.39 -26.75
C GLU A 275 13.95 -2.72 -26.28
N PHE A 276 13.44 -3.27 -25.18
CA PHE A 276 13.83 -4.60 -24.69
C PHE A 276 13.53 -5.72 -25.71
N GLN A 277 12.31 -5.76 -26.27
CA GLN A 277 11.93 -6.78 -27.26
C GLN A 277 12.64 -6.60 -28.60
N ASN A 278 12.83 -5.35 -29.03
CA ASN A 278 13.59 -5.00 -30.22
C ASN A 278 15.05 -5.46 -30.09
N LYS A 279 15.70 -5.19 -28.95
CA LYS A 279 17.06 -5.67 -28.67
C LYS A 279 17.14 -7.20 -28.63
N CYS A 280 16.21 -7.89 -27.98
CA CYS A 280 16.16 -9.36 -28.03
C CYS A 280 16.07 -9.87 -29.48
N LYS A 281 15.23 -9.26 -30.32
CA LYS A 281 15.10 -9.60 -31.74
C LYS A 281 16.39 -9.34 -32.53
N THR A 282 17.05 -8.19 -32.32
CA THR A 282 18.37 -7.89 -32.94
C THR A 282 19.44 -8.90 -32.54
N GLU A 283 19.43 -9.35 -31.28
CA GLU A 283 20.37 -10.35 -30.76
C GLU A 283 20.01 -11.80 -31.12
N ASN A 284 19.04 -12.04 -32.02
CA ASN A 284 18.53 -13.37 -32.37
C ASN A 284 18.10 -14.20 -31.14
N ILE A 285 17.50 -13.56 -30.15
CA ILE A 285 16.86 -14.19 -29.00
C ILE A 285 15.37 -14.38 -29.35
N PRO A 286 14.78 -15.58 -29.14
CA PRO A 286 13.34 -15.79 -29.36
C PRO A 286 12.49 -14.79 -28.55
N THR A 287 11.53 -14.13 -29.20
CA THR A 287 10.60 -13.17 -28.58
C THR A 287 9.15 -13.63 -28.77
N PRO A 288 8.20 -13.21 -27.91
CA PRO A 288 6.78 -13.26 -28.27
C PRO A 288 6.51 -12.39 -29.51
N ASN A 289 5.39 -12.62 -30.19
CA ASN A 289 4.95 -11.71 -31.26
C ASN A 289 4.63 -10.33 -30.67
N PHE A 290 5.22 -9.28 -31.24
CA PHE A 290 5.00 -7.90 -30.83
C PHE A 290 4.86 -6.96 -32.03
N TYR A 291 3.97 -5.98 -31.89
CA TYR A 291 3.59 -5.04 -32.94
C TYR A 291 3.69 -3.61 -32.41
N ARG A 292 4.49 -2.78 -33.08
CA ARG A 292 4.52 -1.33 -32.83
C ARG A 292 3.32 -0.71 -33.54
N VAL A 293 2.64 0.18 -32.85
CA VAL A 293 1.43 0.88 -33.28
C VAL A 293 1.68 2.38 -33.20
N GLN A 294 1.44 3.09 -34.30
CA GLN A 294 1.60 4.53 -34.47
C GLN A 294 0.29 5.21 -34.87
N SER A 295 -0.72 4.48 -35.34
CA SER A 295 -2.03 4.99 -35.74
C SER A 295 -3.19 4.19 -35.09
N LYS A 296 -4.45 4.53 -35.41
CA LYS A 296 -5.62 3.69 -35.07
C LYS A 296 -5.90 2.66 -36.16
N GLU A 297 -5.33 2.87 -37.33
CA GLU A 297 -5.49 2.13 -38.55
C GLU A 297 -4.67 0.83 -38.46
N ASP A 298 -3.45 0.87 -37.90
CA ASP A 298 -2.66 -0.35 -37.58
C ASP A 298 -3.42 -1.26 -36.61
N ILE A 299 -4.11 -0.70 -35.62
CA ILE A 299 -4.95 -1.48 -34.68
C ILE A 299 -6.12 -2.13 -35.42
N SER A 300 -6.65 -1.46 -36.43
CA SER A 300 -7.77 -1.94 -37.26
C SER A 300 -7.32 -3.13 -38.10
N GLU A 301 -6.19 -2.99 -38.81
CA GLU A 301 -5.53 -4.06 -39.55
C GLU A 301 -5.22 -5.27 -38.67
N LEU A 302 -4.71 -5.06 -37.44
CA LEU A 302 -4.45 -6.13 -36.47
C LEU A 302 -5.73 -6.82 -35.93
N TYR A 303 -6.90 -6.19 -36.01
CA TYR A 303 -8.20 -6.83 -35.76
C TYR A 303 -8.78 -7.53 -37.00
N GLU A 304 -8.47 -7.05 -38.20
CA GLU A 304 -9.00 -7.55 -39.47
C GLU A 304 -8.23 -8.78 -39.95
N SER A 305 -6.90 -8.77 -39.84
CA SER A 305 -6.00 -9.94 -39.94
C SER A 305 -6.22 -11.02 -38.86
N GLY A 306 -7.11 -10.78 -37.89
CA GLY A 306 -7.47 -11.74 -36.84
C GLY A 306 -6.45 -11.88 -35.70
N VAL A 307 -5.25 -11.29 -35.81
CA VAL A 307 -4.17 -11.38 -34.80
C VAL A 307 -4.65 -11.03 -33.39
N LEU A 308 -5.39 -9.92 -33.24
CA LEU A 308 -5.89 -9.47 -31.94
C LEU A 308 -7.09 -10.27 -31.40
N ARG A 309 -7.74 -11.07 -32.26
CA ARG A 309 -8.84 -11.97 -31.84
C ARG A 309 -8.27 -13.21 -31.16
N SER A 310 -7.11 -13.69 -31.64
CA SER A 310 -6.41 -14.86 -31.12
C SER A 310 -5.68 -14.56 -29.80
N GLY A 311 -6.00 -15.36 -28.78
CA GLY A 311 -5.42 -15.24 -27.44
C GLY A 311 -5.76 -13.91 -26.75
N ARG A 312 -5.04 -13.60 -25.68
CA ARG A 312 -5.09 -12.28 -25.03
C ARG A 312 -3.93 -11.43 -25.57
N ASN A 313 -4.17 -10.14 -25.76
CA ASN A 313 -3.16 -9.23 -26.28
C ASN A 313 -2.98 -8.06 -25.30
N LEU A 314 -1.73 -7.68 -25.01
CA LEU A 314 -1.39 -6.67 -24.00
C LEU A 314 -0.80 -5.43 -24.67
N MET A 315 -1.51 -4.31 -24.58
CA MET A 315 -1.09 -3.02 -25.13
C MET A 315 -0.37 -2.18 -24.07
N SER A 316 0.75 -1.55 -24.42
CA SER A 316 1.49 -0.66 -23.52
C SER A 316 2.18 0.49 -24.25
N ASN A 317 2.29 1.65 -23.62
CA ASN A 317 2.95 2.81 -24.22
C ASN A 317 4.47 2.56 -24.39
N VAL A 318 5.07 3.24 -25.37
CA VAL A 318 6.50 3.20 -25.69
C VAL A 318 7.13 4.57 -25.42
N GLY A 319 8.45 4.63 -25.21
CA GLY A 319 9.27 5.82 -24.94
C GLY A 319 9.12 6.38 -23.53
N ASN A 320 7.90 6.39 -22.99
CA ASN A 320 7.60 6.95 -21.67
C ASN A 320 7.68 5.91 -20.54
N VAL A 321 8.92 5.59 -20.13
CA VAL A 321 9.23 4.76 -18.95
C VAL A 321 8.77 5.38 -17.61
N LYS A 322 8.48 6.69 -17.58
CA LYS A 322 8.03 7.42 -16.38
C LYS A 322 6.57 7.07 -16.04
N HIS A 323 5.69 7.17 -17.03
CA HIS A 323 4.25 6.94 -16.90
C HIS A 323 3.82 5.71 -17.72
N ARG A 324 4.06 4.51 -17.15
CA ARG A 324 3.80 3.25 -17.84
C ARG A 324 2.33 2.80 -17.69
N VAL A 325 1.56 2.95 -18.77
CA VAL A 325 0.18 2.47 -18.94
C VAL A 325 0.21 1.11 -19.64
N LYS A 326 -0.57 0.13 -19.15
CA LYS A 326 -0.84 -1.13 -19.88
C LYS A 326 -2.33 -1.47 -19.84
N LEU A 327 -2.90 -1.82 -20.99
CA LEU A 327 -4.29 -2.28 -21.17
C LEU A 327 -4.30 -3.71 -21.70
N VAL A 328 -5.31 -4.49 -21.32
CA VAL A 328 -5.64 -5.75 -22.01
C VAL A 328 -6.54 -5.40 -23.19
N MET A 329 -6.13 -5.81 -24.40
CA MET A 329 -6.94 -5.66 -25.60
C MET A 329 -8.15 -6.60 -25.54
N PRO A 330 -9.37 -6.13 -25.82
CA PRO A 330 -10.53 -7.01 -25.95
C PRO A 330 -10.47 -7.77 -27.27
N HIS A 331 -11.09 -8.96 -27.33
CA HIS A 331 -11.18 -9.76 -28.56
C HIS A 331 -11.99 -9.05 -29.67
N THR A 332 -12.85 -8.09 -29.31
CA THR A 332 -13.74 -7.37 -30.22
C THR A 332 -13.44 -5.87 -30.22
N ARG A 333 -13.06 -5.31 -31.39
CA ARG A 333 -12.75 -3.87 -31.61
C ARG A 333 -13.79 -2.91 -31.01
N ARG A 334 -15.09 -3.26 -31.04
CA ARG A 334 -16.20 -2.46 -30.46
C ARG A 334 -16.09 -2.21 -28.94
N GLN A 335 -15.32 -3.03 -28.21
CA GLN A 335 -15.11 -2.90 -26.77
C GLN A 335 -13.83 -2.11 -26.42
N LEU A 336 -13.01 -1.75 -27.42
CA LEU A 336 -11.71 -1.11 -27.19
C LEU A 336 -11.87 0.38 -26.86
N LYS A 337 -11.69 0.72 -25.58
CA LYS A 337 -11.54 2.11 -25.13
C LYS A 337 -10.08 2.52 -25.25
N LEU A 338 -9.73 3.21 -26.34
CA LEU A 338 -8.37 3.69 -26.58
C LEU A 338 -7.95 4.77 -25.55
N PRO A 339 -6.76 4.65 -24.92
CA PRO A 339 -6.23 5.64 -23.99
C PRO A 339 -5.40 6.71 -24.71
N HIS A 340 -5.75 7.99 -24.50
CA HIS A 340 -5.03 9.15 -25.06
C HIS A 340 -4.95 9.15 -26.61
N ALA A 341 -4.19 10.09 -27.17
CA ALA A 341 -3.88 10.10 -28.60
C ALA A 341 -2.86 9.01 -28.93
N ILE A 342 -3.11 8.29 -30.01
CA ILE A 342 -2.14 7.39 -30.65
C ILE A 342 -1.67 8.11 -31.92
N ASN A 343 -0.36 8.35 -32.00
CA ASN A 343 0.32 9.02 -33.10
C ASN A 343 1.80 8.61 -33.10
N GLU A 344 2.56 9.06 -34.09
CA GLU A 344 3.98 8.72 -34.25
C GLU A 344 4.87 9.14 -33.07
N SER A 345 4.51 10.24 -32.38
CA SER A 345 5.25 10.74 -31.21
C SER A 345 4.90 10.01 -29.91
N HIS A 346 3.75 9.36 -29.85
CA HIS A 346 3.28 8.55 -28.72
C HIS A 346 2.93 7.11 -29.18
N PRO A 347 3.91 6.35 -29.66
CA PRO A 347 3.67 4.99 -30.14
C PRO A 347 3.33 4.04 -28.98
N TRP A 348 2.61 2.99 -29.35
CA TRP A 348 2.24 1.89 -28.46
C TRP A 348 2.82 0.57 -28.96
N LEU A 349 2.90 -0.40 -28.06
CA LEU A 349 3.33 -1.77 -28.32
C LEU A 349 2.19 -2.70 -27.94
N ILE A 350 1.77 -3.56 -28.86
CA ILE A 350 0.91 -4.70 -28.53
C ILE A 350 1.78 -5.96 -28.51
N VAL A 351 1.76 -6.69 -27.40
CA VAL A 351 2.44 -7.99 -27.24
C VAL A 351 1.40 -9.10 -27.12
N GLN A 352 1.56 -10.15 -27.92
CA GLN A 352 0.68 -11.32 -27.89
C GLN A 352 0.98 -12.22 -26.67
N HIS A 353 -0.05 -12.73 -26.01
CA HIS A 353 0.12 -13.65 -24.88
C HIS A 353 0.53 -15.06 -25.37
N SER A 354 1.79 -15.40 -25.16
CA SER A 354 2.29 -16.78 -25.33
C SER A 354 1.74 -17.70 -24.22
N PRO A 355 1.05 -18.81 -24.56
CA PRO A 355 0.57 -19.76 -23.57
C PRO A 355 1.70 -20.64 -23.05
N GLY A 356 1.79 -20.78 -21.73
CA GLY A 356 2.82 -21.58 -21.06
C GLY A 356 2.89 -21.30 -19.56
N GLU A 357 3.97 -21.74 -18.93
CA GLU A 357 4.25 -21.39 -17.53
C GLU A 357 4.93 -20.02 -17.43
N HIS A 358 4.44 -19.19 -16.51
CA HIS A 358 4.99 -17.85 -16.28
C HIS A 358 6.02 -17.84 -15.17
N TYR A 359 7.15 -17.15 -15.41
CA TYR A 359 8.22 -16.97 -14.44
C TYR A 359 8.54 -15.49 -14.26
N ILE A 360 9.05 -15.12 -13.07
CA ILE A 360 9.59 -13.79 -12.76
C ILE A 360 10.89 -13.92 -11.99
N THR A 361 11.85 -13.03 -12.23
CA THR A 361 13.13 -13.03 -11.52
C THR A 361 13.34 -11.82 -10.61
N CYS A 362 14.26 -11.97 -9.67
CA CYS A 362 15.09 -10.88 -9.15
C CYS A 362 16.56 -11.21 -9.44
N THR A 363 17.07 -10.67 -10.54
CA THR A 363 18.43 -10.85 -11.01
C THR A 363 19.28 -9.68 -10.52
N THR A 364 20.40 -9.96 -9.84
CA THR A 364 21.35 -8.94 -9.40
C THR A 364 22.55 -8.91 -10.35
N VAL A 365 22.77 -7.75 -10.95
CA VAL A 365 23.76 -7.55 -12.02
C VAL A 365 24.78 -6.52 -11.59
N LYS A 366 26.04 -6.76 -11.96
CA LYS A 366 27.20 -5.95 -11.62
C LYS A 366 28.24 -6.11 -12.71
N GLU A 367 28.79 -5.00 -13.20
CA GLU A 367 29.76 -5.02 -14.31
C GLU A 367 29.25 -5.78 -15.55
N SER A 368 27.93 -5.70 -15.81
CA SER A 368 27.22 -6.49 -16.84
C SER A 368 27.37 -8.02 -16.70
N LYS A 369 27.54 -8.52 -15.47
CA LYS A 369 27.53 -9.96 -15.14
C LYS A 369 26.44 -10.27 -14.12
N VAL A 370 25.84 -11.46 -14.23
CA VAL A 370 24.89 -11.98 -13.24
C VAL A 370 25.69 -12.46 -12.02
N GLU A 371 25.56 -11.77 -10.89
CA GLU A 371 26.20 -12.20 -9.63
C GLU A 371 25.30 -13.13 -8.82
N ALA A 372 23.97 -12.97 -8.97
CA ALA A 372 22.99 -13.87 -8.39
C ALA A 372 21.64 -13.72 -9.12
N ASN A 373 20.85 -14.79 -9.10
CA ASN A 373 19.47 -14.78 -9.58
C ASN A 373 18.56 -15.56 -8.62
N VAL A 374 17.36 -15.05 -8.37
CA VAL A 374 16.22 -15.83 -7.86
C VAL A 374 15.15 -15.85 -8.94
N THR A 375 14.71 -17.06 -9.30
CA THR A 375 13.57 -17.29 -10.17
C THR A 375 12.38 -17.76 -9.33
N CYS A 376 11.20 -17.17 -9.58
CA CYS A 376 9.94 -17.67 -9.06
C CYS A 376 8.98 -18.01 -10.20
N ARG A 377 8.35 -19.17 -10.14
CA ARG A 377 7.19 -19.53 -10.96
C ARG A 377 5.95 -18.81 -10.42
N ILE A 378 5.12 -18.29 -11.33
CA ILE A 378 3.87 -17.62 -11.00
C ILE A 378 2.74 -18.65 -11.06
N GLU A 379 2.00 -18.81 -9.98
CA GLU A 379 0.84 -19.72 -9.94
C GLU A 379 -0.25 -19.31 -10.94
N HIS A 380 -1.05 -20.28 -11.42
CA HIS A 380 -2.17 -20.01 -12.35
C HIS A 380 -3.21 -19.02 -11.79
N ASN A 381 -3.40 -18.99 -10.47
CA ASN A 381 -4.27 -18.02 -9.79
C ASN A 381 -3.67 -16.60 -9.73
N GLY A 382 -2.38 -16.45 -10.07
CA GLY A 382 -1.64 -15.18 -10.05
C GLY A 382 -1.37 -14.62 -8.65
N VAL A 383 -1.52 -15.44 -7.60
CA VAL A 383 -1.47 -15.06 -6.18
C VAL A 383 -0.12 -15.35 -5.53
N GLY A 384 0.41 -16.55 -5.72
CA GLY A 384 1.71 -16.98 -5.19
C GLY A 384 2.86 -16.83 -6.18
N PHE A 385 4.06 -16.71 -5.60
CA PHE A 385 5.35 -16.83 -6.28
C PHE A 385 6.09 -17.99 -5.62
N VAL A 386 6.25 -19.11 -6.34
CA VAL A 386 6.95 -20.28 -5.84
C VAL A 386 8.42 -20.18 -6.29
N PRO A 387 9.42 -20.13 -5.40
CA PRO A 387 10.82 -20.16 -5.81
C PRO A 387 11.13 -21.48 -6.52
N VAL A 388 11.78 -21.41 -7.68
CA VAL A 388 12.11 -22.56 -8.53
C VAL A 388 13.49 -22.34 -9.12
N GLU A 389 14.39 -23.31 -8.94
CA GLU A 389 15.68 -23.31 -9.63
C GLU A 389 15.48 -23.66 -11.11
N SER A 390 16.09 -22.86 -12.00
CA SER A 390 15.90 -23.00 -13.45
C SER A 390 17.18 -22.61 -14.16
N GLU A 391 17.98 -23.62 -14.51
CA GLU A 391 19.24 -23.44 -15.25
C GLU A 391 19.00 -22.74 -16.58
N VAL A 392 17.93 -23.09 -17.30
CA VAL A 392 17.55 -22.48 -18.59
C VAL A 392 17.36 -20.96 -18.47
N ILE A 393 16.76 -20.48 -17.37
CA ILE A 393 16.60 -19.05 -17.12
C ILE A 393 17.93 -18.41 -16.69
N ASN A 394 18.75 -19.08 -15.88
CA ASN A 394 20.08 -18.56 -15.49
C ASN A 394 21.01 -18.42 -16.72
N GLN A 395 21.11 -19.46 -17.54
CA GLN A 395 21.86 -19.47 -18.80
C GLN A 395 21.33 -18.38 -19.77
N TRP A 396 20.01 -18.20 -19.89
CA TRP A 396 19.45 -17.11 -20.69
C TRP A 396 19.89 -15.74 -20.19
N LEU A 397 19.89 -15.50 -18.88
CA LEU A 397 20.32 -14.23 -18.29
C LEU A 397 21.80 -13.97 -18.57
N GLU A 398 22.66 -14.96 -18.34
CA GLU A 398 24.10 -14.86 -18.64
C GLU A 398 24.37 -14.57 -20.13
N LEU A 399 23.72 -15.30 -21.03
CA LEU A 399 23.81 -15.08 -22.48
C LEU A 399 23.27 -13.71 -22.90
N PHE A 400 22.18 -13.23 -22.29
CA PHE A 400 21.62 -11.92 -22.56
C PHE A 400 22.61 -10.81 -22.19
N PHE A 401 23.19 -10.83 -20.98
CA PHE A 401 24.16 -9.81 -20.58
C PHE A 401 25.49 -9.93 -21.34
N ALA A 402 25.93 -11.14 -21.71
CA ALA A 402 27.10 -11.35 -22.57
C ALA A 402 26.94 -10.72 -23.97
N ARG A 403 25.70 -10.58 -24.49
CA ARG A 403 25.38 -9.88 -25.74
C ARG A 403 25.23 -8.35 -25.61
N LEU A 404 25.29 -7.80 -24.39
CA LEU A 404 25.20 -6.35 -24.13
C LEU A 404 26.59 -5.66 -24.08
N THR A 405 27.49 -6.05 -24.99
CA THR A 405 28.89 -5.58 -25.06
C THR A 405 29.01 -4.07 -25.33
N ASN A 406 28.17 -3.51 -26.20
CA ASN A 406 28.24 -2.12 -26.66
C ASN A 406 27.61 -1.10 -25.69
N MET A 407 27.55 -1.39 -24.39
CA MET A 407 26.97 -0.51 -23.36
C MET A 407 27.92 -0.31 -22.19
N ARG A 408 27.63 0.69 -21.34
CA ARG A 408 28.38 0.89 -20.10
C ARG A 408 28.09 -0.25 -19.13
N PRO A 409 29.01 -0.61 -18.22
CA PRO A 409 28.81 -1.72 -17.30
C PRO A 409 27.54 -1.53 -16.45
N ILE A 410 26.63 -2.51 -16.52
CA ILE A 410 25.34 -2.48 -15.83
C ILE A 410 25.55 -2.88 -14.36
N TYR A 411 24.89 -2.13 -13.47
CA TYR A 411 24.78 -2.43 -12.04
C TYR A 411 23.31 -2.32 -11.62
N GLY A 412 22.86 -3.12 -10.67
CA GLY A 412 21.52 -2.98 -10.09
C GLY A 412 20.74 -4.28 -9.96
N HIS A 413 19.46 -4.12 -9.66
CA HIS A 413 18.48 -5.22 -9.60
C HIS A 413 17.54 -5.09 -10.79
N LEU A 414 17.35 -6.22 -11.47
CA LEU A 414 16.57 -6.33 -12.70
C LEU A 414 15.56 -7.46 -12.54
N SER A 415 14.34 -7.26 -13.02
CA SER A 415 13.27 -8.25 -12.94
C SER A 415 12.80 -8.59 -14.34
N PHE A 416 13.20 -9.78 -14.78
CA PHE A 416 12.75 -10.35 -16.04
C PHE A 416 11.46 -11.12 -15.80
N ARG A 417 10.54 -11.06 -16.77
CA ARG A 417 9.37 -11.93 -16.86
C ARG A 417 9.54 -12.84 -18.05
N PHE A 418 9.29 -14.13 -17.86
CA PHE A 418 9.40 -15.13 -18.92
C PHE A 418 8.10 -15.93 -19.08
N VAL A 419 7.98 -16.60 -20.23
CA VAL A 419 7.13 -17.76 -20.46
C VAL A 419 8.00 -18.92 -20.90
N ILE A 420 7.85 -20.08 -20.28
CA ILE A 420 8.25 -21.35 -20.90
C ILE A 420 6.99 -21.87 -21.60
N THR A 421 7.00 -21.86 -22.93
CA THR A 421 5.86 -22.31 -23.74
C THR A 421 5.67 -23.83 -23.62
N ARG A 422 4.51 -24.35 -24.03
CA ARG A 422 4.26 -25.81 -24.11
C ARG A 422 5.28 -26.57 -24.98
N ASN A 423 5.98 -25.87 -25.86
CA ASN A 423 7.00 -26.41 -26.76
C ASN A 423 8.42 -26.36 -26.14
N GLY A 424 8.54 -26.04 -24.84
CA GLY A 424 9.82 -25.86 -24.14
C GLY A 424 10.54 -24.53 -24.41
N THR A 425 10.14 -23.77 -25.43
CA THR A 425 10.79 -22.50 -25.79
C THR A 425 10.60 -21.46 -24.68
N LEU A 426 11.72 -20.96 -24.15
CA LEU A 426 11.76 -19.81 -23.23
C LEU A 426 11.62 -18.50 -24.01
N LEU A 427 10.60 -17.70 -23.67
CA LEU A 427 10.32 -16.40 -24.26
C LEU A 427 10.38 -15.30 -23.18
N PRO A 428 11.22 -14.26 -23.34
CA PRO A 428 11.23 -13.09 -22.47
C PRO A 428 10.02 -12.19 -22.81
N LEU A 429 9.24 -11.79 -21.81
CA LEU A 429 8.07 -10.91 -22.00
C LEU A 429 8.41 -9.43 -21.75
N SER A 430 9.21 -9.15 -20.73
CA SER A 430 9.64 -7.80 -20.34
C SER A 430 10.71 -7.86 -19.27
N CYS A 431 11.67 -6.93 -19.30
CA CYS A 431 12.46 -6.57 -18.14
C CYS A 431 11.81 -5.39 -17.39
N LYS A 432 12.23 -5.18 -16.14
CA LYS A 432 11.95 -4.06 -15.24
C LYS A 432 13.25 -3.71 -14.53
N VAL A 433 13.55 -2.43 -14.34
CA VAL A 433 14.63 -2.00 -13.43
C VAL A 433 14.06 -1.77 -12.04
N GLY A 434 14.63 -2.41 -11.01
CA GLY A 434 14.16 -2.34 -9.62
C GLY A 434 14.19 -3.68 -8.88
N VAL A 435 13.89 -3.64 -7.58
CA VAL A 435 13.86 -4.83 -6.70
C VAL A 435 12.46 -5.42 -6.70
N SER A 436 12.27 -6.50 -7.46
CA SER A 436 11.02 -7.27 -7.53
C SER A 436 10.80 -8.15 -6.29
N LEU A 437 9.56 -8.62 -6.07
CA LEU A 437 9.22 -9.41 -4.89
C LEU A 437 10.03 -10.72 -4.71
N PRO A 438 10.45 -11.47 -5.76
CA PRO A 438 11.38 -12.61 -5.61
C PRO A 438 12.66 -12.32 -4.82
N TYR A 439 13.06 -11.05 -4.70
CA TYR A 439 14.18 -10.65 -3.84
C TYR A 439 14.07 -11.16 -2.38
N ILE A 440 12.84 -11.35 -1.87
CA ILE A 440 12.61 -11.81 -0.49
C ILE A 440 13.14 -13.22 -0.21
N CYS A 441 13.40 -14.03 -1.24
CA CYS A 441 13.96 -15.38 -1.11
C CYS A 441 15.50 -15.39 -0.98
N TYR A 442 16.18 -14.26 -1.21
CA TYR A 442 17.60 -14.10 -0.87
C TYR A 442 17.79 -14.00 0.65
N THR A 443 18.81 -14.66 1.19
CA THR A 443 19.23 -14.45 2.59
C THR A 443 20.22 -13.27 2.71
N ASN A 444 20.86 -13.11 3.88
CA ASN A 444 21.79 -12.03 4.24
C ASN A 444 23.07 -11.92 3.35
N VAL A 445 23.19 -12.65 2.24
CA VAL A 445 24.36 -12.60 1.34
C VAL A 445 24.44 -11.29 0.55
N HIS A 446 23.28 -10.70 0.22
CA HIS A 446 23.17 -9.60 -0.75
C HIS A 446 24.15 -8.41 -0.57
N PRO A 447 24.44 -7.90 0.64
CA PRO A 447 25.43 -6.84 0.84
C PRO A 447 26.84 -7.16 0.36
N ARG A 448 27.20 -8.45 0.23
CA ARG A 448 28.50 -8.90 -0.32
C ARG A 448 28.61 -8.74 -1.83
N ILE A 449 27.48 -8.76 -2.55
CA ILE A 449 27.43 -8.60 -4.00
C ILE A 449 27.61 -7.13 -4.35
N VAL A 450 26.83 -6.27 -3.69
CA VAL A 450 26.77 -4.82 -3.94
C VAL A 450 28.08 -4.10 -3.57
N TRP A 451 28.85 -4.59 -2.59
CA TRP A 451 30.04 -3.91 -2.07
C TRP A 451 31.34 -4.65 -2.32
N LYS A 452 32.44 -3.91 -2.51
CA LYS A 452 33.79 -4.46 -2.38
C LYS A 452 33.98 -4.95 -0.92
N PRO A 453 34.30 -6.24 -0.69
CA PRO A 453 34.40 -6.81 0.65
C PRO A 453 35.50 -6.10 1.44
N CYS A 454 35.25 -5.87 2.73
CA CYS A 454 36.15 -5.15 3.62
C CYS A 454 36.41 -6.00 4.87
N ARG A 455 37.59 -5.84 5.50
CA ARG A 455 38.02 -6.62 6.69
C ARG A 455 36.99 -6.65 7.84
N HIS A 456 36.12 -5.64 7.91
CA HIS A 456 35.10 -5.47 8.95
C HIS A 456 33.70 -6.05 8.61
N PHE A 457 33.57 -6.79 7.49
CA PHE A 457 32.38 -7.57 7.16
C PHE A 457 32.54 -8.98 7.73
N SER A 458 31.69 -9.37 8.69
CA SER A 458 31.77 -10.73 9.25
C SER A 458 31.26 -11.76 8.25
N ARG A 459 32.19 -12.49 7.63
CA ARG A 459 31.93 -13.60 6.69
C ARG A 459 31.08 -14.72 7.32
N GLN A 460 31.05 -14.82 8.65
CA GLN A 460 30.27 -15.80 9.41
C GLN A 460 28.76 -15.50 9.47
N LYS A 461 28.31 -14.28 9.13
CA LYS A 461 26.89 -13.88 9.20
C LYS A 461 26.10 -14.04 7.87
N SER A 462 26.72 -14.53 6.80
CA SER A 462 26.02 -14.79 5.52
C SER A 462 25.57 -16.25 5.43
N GLY A 463 24.26 -16.47 5.27
CA GLY A 463 23.65 -17.79 5.01
C GLY A 463 23.79 -18.23 3.54
N PRO A 464 23.02 -19.24 3.09
CA PRO A 464 22.99 -19.67 1.69
C PRO A 464 22.44 -18.56 0.78
N LEU A 465 22.76 -18.61 -0.52
CA LEU A 465 22.31 -17.58 -1.49
C LEU A 465 20.78 -17.51 -1.57
N ILE A 466 20.14 -18.67 -1.73
CA ILE A 466 18.69 -18.86 -1.74
C ILE A 466 18.31 -19.57 -0.43
N SER A 467 17.17 -19.25 0.16
CA SER A 467 16.63 -20.04 1.27
C SER A 467 16.07 -21.37 0.75
N GLU A 468 16.67 -22.50 1.14
CA GLU A 468 16.24 -23.89 0.81
C GLU A 468 14.83 -24.24 1.31
N SER A 469 14.15 -23.32 1.99
CA SER A 469 12.84 -23.49 2.63
C SER A 469 11.66 -23.44 1.65
N GLY A 470 11.73 -24.18 0.54
CA GLY A 470 10.54 -24.62 -0.18
C GLY A 470 9.91 -25.79 0.59
N LYS A 471 9.02 -25.49 1.54
CA LYS A 471 8.51 -26.46 2.54
C LYS A 471 6.96 -26.47 2.59
N PRO A 472 6.33 -27.58 3.01
CA PRO A 472 4.94 -27.91 2.64
C PRO A 472 3.87 -27.03 3.29
N TRP A 473 2.63 -27.20 2.84
CA TRP A 473 1.50 -26.41 3.30
C TRP A 473 1.18 -26.61 4.78
N ILE A 474 0.76 -25.51 5.41
CA ILE A 474 0.45 -25.39 6.85
C ILE A 474 -0.66 -26.36 7.29
N THR A 475 -1.57 -26.74 6.39
CA THR A 475 -2.66 -27.70 6.62
C THR A 475 -2.16 -29.04 7.11
N ASP A 476 -1.12 -29.55 6.47
CA ASP A 476 -0.64 -30.92 6.65
C ASP A 476 0.14 -31.01 7.97
N LEU A 477 0.85 -29.92 8.30
CA LEU A 477 1.59 -29.78 9.55
C LEU A 477 0.65 -29.70 10.77
N PHE A 478 -0.46 -28.96 10.68
CA PHE A 478 -1.47 -28.92 11.76
C PHE A 478 -2.09 -30.30 12.04
N GLY A 479 -2.36 -31.10 10.99
CA GLY A 479 -2.81 -32.48 11.15
C GLY A 479 -1.78 -33.35 11.90
N SER A 480 -0.49 -33.21 11.59
CA SER A 480 0.58 -33.94 12.31
C SER A 480 0.75 -33.51 13.77
N PHE A 481 0.53 -32.22 14.08
CA PHE A 481 0.70 -31.67 15.43
C PHE A 481 -0.37 -32.16 16.41
N PHE A 482 -1.63 -32.25 15.98
CA PHE A 482 -2.71 -32.80 16.78
C PHE A 482 -2.46 -34.26 17.21
N ASN A 483 -1.72 -35.02 16.40
CA ASN A 483 -1.40 -36.42 16.68
C ASN A 483 -0.14 -36.61 17.55
N SER A 484 0.69 -35.58 17.75
CA SER A 484 1.91 -35.71 18.58
C SER A 484 2.49 -34.36 19.08
N PRO A 485 2.07 -33.87 20.27
CA PRO A 485 2.63 -32.65 20.87
C PRO A 485 4.02 -32.92 21.48
N ASN A 486 5.06 -32.29 20.93
CA ASN A 486 6.43 -32.34 21.46
C ASN A 486 7.05 -30.93 21.48
N ILE A 487 7.79 -30.60 22.54
CA ILE A 487 8.44 -29.29 22.73
C ILE A 487 9.43 -28.98 21.60
N ASN A 488 10.13 -30.00 21.06
CA ASN A 488 11.01 -29.86 19.88
C ASN A 488 10.25 -29.69 18.54
N SER A 489 8.91 -29.77 18.55
CA SER A 489 8.07 -29.35 17.42
C SER A 489 7.62 -27.89 17.56
N ILE A 490 7.53 -27.35 18.78
CA ILE A 490 7.18 -25.93 19.02
C ILE A 490 8.29 -25.01 18.49
N SER A 491 9.56 -25.37 18.68
CA SER A 491 10.68 -24.63 18.09
C SER A 491 10.74 -24.70 16.55
N LYS A 492 10.11 -25.72 15.94
CA LYS A 492 9.96 -25.83 14.47
C LYS A 492 8.76 -25.04 13.94
N LEU A 493 7.66 -24.96 14.69
CA LEU A 493 6.48 -24.15 14.34
C LEU A 493 6.78 -22.65 14.24
N PHE A 494 7.80 -22.15 14.94
CA PHE A 494 8.23 -20.74 14.89
C PHE A 494 9.08 -20.35 13.65
N GLY A 495 9.10 -21.17 12.60
CA GLY A 495 9.83 -20.87 11.35
C GLY A 495 9.40 -21.70 10.14
N GLN A 496 8.09 -21.81 9.90
CA GLN A 496 7.47 -22.60 8.82
C GLN A 496 6.18 -21.96 8.23
N VAL A 497 6.21 -20.68 7.86
CA VAL A 497 5.08 -19.90 7.32
C VAL A 497 5.53 -18.93 6.23
N LEU A 498 5.88 -19.44 5.03
CA LEU A 498 6.24 -18.62 3.85
C LEU A 498 5.04 -17.91 3.17
N ASP A 499 4.03 -17.56 3.98
CA ASP A 499 3.14 -16.43 3.71
C ASP A 499 3.97 -15.13 3.82
N LYS A 500 3.40 -14.00 3.40
CA LYS A 500 3.98 -12.65 3.58
C LYS A 500 4.28 -12.34 5.07
N ARG A 501 3.74 -13.14 6.00
CA ARG A 501 3.94 -13.06 7.45
C ARG A 501 5.40 -13.22 7.87
N GLU A 502 6.13 -14.25 7.45
CA GLU A 502 7.52 -14.45 7.91
C GLU A 502 8.52 -13.45 7.31
N VAL A 503 8.33 -13.06 6.05
CA VAL A 503 9.17 -12.01 5.44
C VAL A 503 8.99 -10.66 6.16
N LEU A 504 7.82 -10.43 6.76
CA LEU A 504 7.51 -9.24 7.57
C LEU A 504 7.88 -9.42 9.06
N PHE A 505 7.66 -10.58 9.65
CA PHE A 505 7.92 -10.85 11.07
C PHE A 505 9.32 -11.45 11.29
N VAL A 506 10.17 -10.67 11.93
CA VAL A 506 11.50 -11.11 12.38
C VAL A 506 11.60 -10.82 13.87
N TYR A 507 12.10 -11.74 14.69
CA TYR A 507 12.02 -11.64 16.15
C TYR A 507 12.68 -10.37 16.73
N TRP A 508 13.76 -9.88 16.12
CA TRP A 508 14.45 -8.63 16.50
C TRP A 508 13.88 -7.38 15.81
N ASP A 509 12.90 -7.55 14.91
CA ASP A 509 12.20 -6.50 14.19
C ASP A 509 10.71 -6.84 13.94
N PRO A 510 9.88 -7.01 14.98
CA PRO A 510 8.50 -7.47 14.82
C PRO A 510 7.53 -6.35 14.43
N VAL A 511 7.86 -5.08 14.70
CA VAL A 511 6.93 -3.94 14.54
C VAL A 511 6.46 -3.72 13.09
N PRO A 512 7.30 -3.89 12.04
CA PRO A 512 6.85 -3.80 10.65
C PRO A 512 5.76 -4.82 10.26
N TYR A 513 5.73 -6.00 10.89
CA TYR A 513 4.63 -6.96 10.68
C TYR A 513 3.31 -6.36 11.15
N CYS A 514 3.27 -5.84 12.38
CA CYS A 514 2.07 -5.21 12.93
C CYS A 514 1.66 -3.96 12.13
N ALA A 515 2.63 -3.12 11.75
CA ALA A 515 2.40 -1.93 10.94
C ALA A 515 1.87 -2.28 9.53
N TYR A 516 2.35 -3.37 8.92
CA TYR A 516 1.79 -3.85 7.66
C TYR A 516 0.35 -4.35 7.84
N TYR A 517 0.15 -5.36 8.69
CA TYR A 517 -1.13 -6.08 8.79
C TYR A 517 -2.27 -5.28 9.44
N HIS A 518 -1.98 -4.36 10.36
CA HIS A 518 -3.02 -3.61 11.08
C HIS A 518 -3.13 -2.13 10.70
N LEU A 519 -2.13 -1.54 10.02
CA LEU A 519 -2.20 -0.14 9.56
C LEU A 519 -2.20 -0.06 8.02
N GLN A 520 -1.14 -0.52 7.36
CA GLN A 520 -1.01 -0.42 5.90
C GLN A 520 -2.08 -1.23 5.16
N LEU A 521 -2.43 -2.42 5.66
CA LEU A 521 -3.47 -3.26 5.08
C LEU A 521 -4.85 -2.58 5.15
N PRO A 522 -5.45 -2.26 6.32
CA PRO A 522 -6.75 -1.58 6.36
C PRO A 522 -6.76 -0.24 5.62
N PHE A 523 -5.77 0.64 5.87
CA PHE A 523 -5.76 1.99 5.31
C PHE A 523 -5.75 2.00 3.77
N SER A 524 -4.92 1.17 3.13
CA SER A 524 -4.92 1.08 1.66
C SER A 524 -6.09 0.27 1.08
N ASN A 525 -6.90 -0.43 1.88
CA ASN A 525 -8.17 -0.98 1.40
C ASN A 525 -9.26 0.11 1.42
N ILE A 526 -9.37 0.84 2.54
CA ILE A 526 -10.29 1.99 2.71
C ILE A 526 -10.00 3.09 1.67
N SER A 527 -8.73 3.45 1.47
CA SER A 527 -8.33 4.49 0.52
C SER A 527 -8.66 4.17 -0.94
N ARG A 528 -8.77 2.89 -1.32
CA ARG A 528 -9.25 2.47 -2.66
C ARG A 528 -10.76 2.59 -2.78
N LEU A 529 -11.49 2.08 -1.78
CA LEU A 529 -12.93 2.20 -1.69
C LEU A 529 -13.40 3.67 -1.80
N LEU A 530 -12.74 4.58 -1.06
CA LEU A 530 -13.02 6.02 -1.11
C LEU A 530 -12.70 6.67 -2.47
N LYS A 531 -11.86 6.05 -3.31
CA LYS A 531 -11.54 6.52 -4.67
C LYS A 531 -12.46 5.94 -5.75
N GLY A 532 -13.43 5.11 -5.37
CA GLY A 532 -14.23 4.33 -6.34
C GLY A 532 -13.43 3.23 -7.06
N GLU A 533 -12.19 2.97 -6.64
CA GLU A 533 -11.44 1.80 -7.10
C GLU A 533 -12.08 0.54 -6.50
N GLN A 534 -12.61 -0.36 -7.33
CA GLN A 534 -13.18 -1.63 -6.88
C GLN A 534 -12.24 -2.34 -5.89
N ILE A 535 -12.80 -2.97 -4.85
CA ILE A 535 -12.04 -3.70 -3.82
C ILE A 535 -11.39 -4.95 -4.44
N ARG A 536 -10.23 -4.73 -5.06
CA ARG A 536 -9.44 -5.75 -5.75
C ARG A 536 -8.55 -6.44 -4.71
N ASN A 537 -8.95 -7.66 -4.35
CA ASN A 537 -8.35 -8.46 -3.27
C ASN A 537 -6.82 -8.41 -3.28
N ARG A 538 -6.20 -8.15 -2.12
CA ARG A 538 -4.89 -7.48 -2.06
C ARG A 538 -3.65 -8.30 -2.45
N ASN A 539 -3.84 -9.51 -2.98
CA ASN A 539 -2.87 -10.13 -3.88
C ASN A 539 -2.67 -9.27 -5.16
N SER A 540 -3.62 -8.37 -5.42
CA SER A 540 -3.65 -7.38 -6.51
C SER A 540 -2.57 -6.30 -6.52
N LEU A 541 -1.62 -6.25 -5.57
CA LEU A 541 -0.45 -5.40 -5.76
C LEU A 541 0.39 -5.82 -7.00
N TYR A 542 0.25 -7.08 -7.46
CA TYR A 542 0.69 -7.50 -8.81
C TYR A 542 -0.45 -7.58 -9.85
N HIS A 543 -1.71 -7.84 -9.48
CA HIS A 543 -2.81 -7.92 -10.45
C HIS A 543 -3.19 -6.60 -11.13
N GLY A 544 -2.60 -5.45 -10.79
CA GLY A 544 -2.97 -4.13 -11.36
C GLY A 544 -3.12 -4.13 -12.90
N ARG A 545 -2.35 -4.97 -13.61
CA ARG A 545 -2.37 -5.16 -15.08
C ARG A 545 -2.86 -6.55 -15.56
N LEU A 546 -3.53 -7.35 -14.70
CA LEU A 546 -3.70 -8.81 -14.94
C LEU A 546 -5.07 -9.45 -14.57
N THR A 547 -6.07 -8.70 -14.08
CA THR A 547 -7.42 -9.27 -13.77
C THR A 547 -8.61 -8.43 -14.25
N SER A 548 -8.54 -7.86 -15.46
CA SER A 548 -9.74 -7.75 -16.32
C SER A 548 -9.92 -9.01 -17.17
N SER A 549 -9.13 -10.06 -16.88
CA SER A 549 -8.71 -11.08 -17.82
C SER A 549 -8.60 -12.47 -17.16
N LEU A 550 -9.63 -12.89 -16.41
CA LEU A 550 -9.77 -14.29 -15.94
C LEU A 550 -11.17 -14.64 -15.40
N SER A 551 -11.94 -13.69 -14.87
CA SER A 551 -13.23 -13.92 -14.21
C SER A 551 -14.44 -14.18 -15.14
N SER A 552 -14.21 -14.84 -16.27
CA SER A 552 -15.25 -15.16 -17.28
C SER A 552 -14.96 -16.44 -18.07
N VAL A 553 -14.16 -17.36 -17.51
CA VAL A 553 -13.75 -18.63 -18.15
C VAL A 553 -13.97 -19.82 -17.19
N CYS A 554 -14.94 -19.69 -16.29
CA CYS A 554 -15.41 -20.75 -15.40
C CYS A 554 -16.91 -20.99 -15.61
N ASN A 555 -17.27 -21.19 -16.87
CA ASN A 555 -18.32 -22.07 -17.36
C ASN A 555 -17.93 -22.45 -18.81
N PRO A 556 -18.29 -23.65 -19.29
CA PRO A 556 -17.95 -24.12 -20.64
C PRO A 556 -18.71 -23.34 -21.74
#